data_AF-A0A9P9C9I0-F1
#
_entry.id   AF-A0A9P9C9I0-F1
#
_cell.length_a   1.000
_cell.length_b   1.000
_cell.length_c   1.000
_cell.angle_alpha   90.00
_cell.angle_beta   90.00
_cell.angle_gamma   90.00
#
_symmetry.space_group_name_H-M   'P 1'
#
loop_
_entity.id
_entity.type
_entity.pdbx_description
1 polymer ?
#
loop_
_entity_poly.entity_id
_entity_poly.type
_entity_poly.pdbx_seq_one_letter_code
_entity_poly.pdbx_strand_id
1 'polypeptide(L)'
;MSRFFTLALVLYAVQAVPLSKRIELDDQACIDSIPPQADPGTVDAVYRALVDRGANMIVMQATFETCLQESRCNNLPCGDQDSVGAFQQRPSMGWCPEDPQLCQDPYYAAGKFLDGAIPAAAENPGFTPDQIAQTVQKAELGNLYAQRFDWANQLIAEAQARAGGGSTPTSPQTSPSGGDGTTSDQTGGCTSVIAAPGDSCWAIATAQGIDVGTFLSKNPSIDAACSNLQAGVAYCV
;
A
#
# COMPACT_ATOMS: atom_id res chain seq x y z
N MET A 1 49.11 28.37 -2.59
CA MET A 1 48.38 27.96 -3.81
C MET A 1 47.15 27.18 -3.36
N SER A 2 46.02 27.86 -3.16
CA SER A 2 44.76 27.21 -2.71
C SER A 2 44.07 26.52 -3.88
N ARG A 3 43.76 25.23 -3.73
CA ARG A 3 42.96 24.45 -4.67
C ARG A 3 41.49 24.61 -4.32
N PHE A 4 40.72 25.20 -5.22
CA PHE A 4 39.26 25.24 -5.14
C PHE A 4 38.68 23.90 -5.60
N PHE A 5 37.91 23.24 -4.75
CA PHE A 5 37.04 22.13 -5.13
C PHE A 5 35.70 22.69 -5.59
N THR A 6 35.36 22.54 -6.86
CA THR A 6 34.04 22.87 -7.40
C THR A 6 33.12 21.68 -7.16
N LEU A 7 32.16 21.80 -6.23
CA LEU A 7 31.08 20.83 -6.07
C LEU A 7 30.12 21.00 -7.26
N ALA A 8 30.05 20.03 -8.15
CA ALA A 8 29.03 19.98 -9.20
C ALA A 8 27.72 19.49 -8.58
N LEU A 9 26.76 20.40 -8.39
CA LEU A 9 25.39 20.07 -8.02
C LEU A 9 24.71 19.46 -9.25
N VAL A 10 24.57 18.13 -9.28
CA VAL A 10 23.76 17.46 -10.30
C VAL A 10 22.28 17.68 -9.94
N LEU A 11 21.67 18.69 -10.55
CA LEU A 11 20.21 18.87 -10.53
C LEU A 11 19.59 17.73 -11.35
N TYR A 12 19.07 16.71 -10.66
CA TYR A 12 18.10 15.80 -11.26
C TYR A 12 16.79 16.57 -11.44
N ALA A 13 16.51 16.97 -12.67
CA ALA A 13 15.18 17.42 -13.02
C ALA A 13 14.25 16.21 -12.99
N VAL A 14 13.36 16.16 -12.00
CA VAL A 14 12.18 15.28 -12.05
C VAL A 14 11.36 15.77 -13.25
N GLN A 15 11.39 15.02 -14.36
CA GLN A 15 10.52 15.32 -15.48
C GLN A 15 9.09 15.01 -15.02
N ALA A 16 8.26 16.05 -14.90
CA ALA A 16 6.83 15.87 -14.72
C ALA A 16 6.28 15.14 -15.96
N VAL A 17 5.81 13.91 -15.77
CA VAL A 17 5.03 13.23 -16.80
C VAL A 17 3.77 14.07 -17.01
N PRO A 18 3.47 14.54 -18.24
CA PRO A 18 2.28 15.35 -18.47
C PRO A 18 1.04 14.52 -18.07
N LEU A 19 0.28 15.06 -17.10
CA LEU A 19 -0.99 14.51 -16.65
C LEU A 19 -1.91 14.28 -17.86
N SER A 20 -2.37 13.04 -18.02
CA SER A 20 -3.27 12.68 -19.12
C SER A 20 -4.57 13.46 -19.00
N LYS A 21 -5.04 14.04 -20.10
CA LYS A 21 -6.37 14.62 -20.17
C LYS A 21 -7.40 13.49 -20.00
N ARG A 22 -8.48 13.74 -19.25
CA ARG A 22 -9.59 12.78 -19.07
C ARG A 22 -10.06 12.27 -20.44
N ILE A 23 -10.30 10.96 -20.53
CA ILE A 23 -10.91 10.32 -21.70
C ILE A 23 -12.38 10.06 -21.37
N GLU A 24 -13.28 10.48 -22.25
CA GLU A 24 -14.70 10.11 -22.18
C GLU A 24 -14.85 8.67 -22.73
N LEU A 25 -14.71 7.70 -21.85
CA LEU A 25 -15.16 6.33 -22.05
C LEU A 25 -16.50 6.16 -21.32
N ASP A 26 -17.36 5.27 -21.81
CA ASP A 26 -18.45 4.78 -20.96
C ASP A 26 -17.89 3.96 -19.79
N ASP A 27 -18.67 3.82 -18.73
CA ASP A 27 -18.21 3.24 -17.46
C ASP A 27 -17.71 1.81 -17.66
N GLN A 28 -18.38 1.02 -18.50
CA GLN A 28 -18.00 -0.37 -18.76
C GLN A 28 -16.67 -0.43 -19.53
N ALA A 29 -16.50 0.39 -20.56
CA ALA A 29 -15.26 0.48 -21.32
C ALA A 29 -14.09 0.94 -20.43
N CYS A 30 -14.33 1.83 -19.47
CA CYS A 30 -13.32 2.19 -18.49
C CYS A 30 -12.95 1.00 -17.58
N ILE A 31 -13.95 0.29 -17.04
CA ILE A 31 -13.75 -0.91 -16.21
C ILE A 31 -12.98 -2.00 -16.96
N ASP A 32 -13.34 -2.24 -18.22
CA ASP A 32 -12.69 -3.25 -19.07
C ASP A 32 -11.25 -2.88 -19.42
N SER A 33 -10.90 -1.58 -19.37
CA SER A 33 -9.54 -1.09 -19.60
C SER A 33 -8.58 -1.35 -18.44
N ILE A 34 -9.10 -1.65 -17.23
CA ILE A 34 -8.28 -1.78 -16.03
C ILE A 34 -7.40 -3.04 -16.15
N PRO A 35 -6.06 -2.90 -16.13
CA PRO A 35 -5.16 -4.04 -16.13
C PRO A 35 -5.45 -5.02 -14.97
N PRO A 36 -5.18 -6.32 -15.13
CA PRO A 36 -5.42 -7.28 -14.05
C PRO A 36 -4.45 -7.10 -12.86
N GLN A 37 -3.29 -6.48 -13.09
CA GLN A 37 -2.26 -6.21 -12.09
C GLN A 37 -2.23 -4.72 -11.73
N ALA A 38 -1.70 -4.41 -10.56
CA ALA A 38 -1.42 -3.03 -10.17
C ALA A 38 -0.26 -2.45 -10.99
N ASP A 39 -0.31 -1.15 -11.24
CA ASP A 39 0.77 -0.43 -11.90
C ASP A 39 1.88 -0.12 -10.87
N PRO A 40 3.12 -0.63 -11.05
CA PRO A 40 4.19 -0.42 -10.07
C PRO A 40 4.53 1.05 -9.82
N GLY A 41 4.43 1.91 -10.85
CA GLY A 41 4.69 3.34 -10.71
C GLY A 41 3.66 4.04 -9.82
N THR A 42 2.39 3.68 -9.99
CA THR A 42 1.28 4.11 -9.13
C THR A 42 1.49 3.62 -7.71
N VAL A 43 1.80 2.34 -7.53
CA VAL A 43 2.09 1.74 -6.22
C VAL A 43 3.24 2.45 -5.50
N ASP A 44 4.34 2.74 -6.21
CA ASP A 44 5.50 3.44 -5.64
C ASP A 44 5.16 4.88 -5.23
N ALA A 45 4.35 5.58 -6.04
CA ALA A 45 3.90 6.94 -5.72
C ALA A 45 2.98 6.97 -4.49
N VAL A 46 2.06 5.99 -4.37
CA VAL A 46 1.19 5.83 -3.20
C VAL A 46 2.01 5.49 -1.95
N TYR A 47 2.94 4.53 -2.06
CA TYR A 47 3.83 4.15 -0.96
C TYR A 47 4.68 5.34 -0.49
N ARG A 48 5.23 6.13 -1.42
CA ARG A 48 5.98 7.34 -1.07
C ARG A 48 5.12 8.33 -0.28
N ALA A 49 3.88 8.58 -0.69
CA ALA A 49 2.97 9.46 0.05
C ALA A 49 2.71 8.95 1.48
N LEU A 50 2.56 7.63 1.65
CA LEU A 50 2.37 6.99 2.96
C LEU A 50 3.59 7.19 3.88
N VAL A 51 4.79 6.93 3.37
CA VAL A 51 6.04 7.06 4.14
C VAL A 51 6.32 8.52 4.49
N ASP A 52 6.16 9.44 3.53
CA ASP A 52 6.39 10.88 3.73
C ASP A 52 5.46 11.48 4.80
N ARG A 53 4.28 10.88 4.99
CA ARG A 53 3.31 11.30 6.03
C ARG A 53 3.40 10.49 7.32
N GLY A 54 4.35 9.55 7.44
CA GLY A 54 4.51 8.72 8.63
C GLY A 54 3.29 7.85 8.93
N ALA A 55 2.58 7.39 7.89
CA ALA A 55 1.42 6.52 8.05
C ALA A 55 1.80 5.22 8.77
N ASN A 56 0.96 4.77 9.71
CA ASN A 56 1.12 3.46 10.33
C ASN A 56 0.60 2.35 9.40
N MET A 57 0.83 1.09 9.76
CA MET A 57 0.44 -0.05 8.90
C MET A 57 -1.07 -0.12 8.63
N ILE A 58 -1.92 0.26 9.59
CA ILE A 58 -3.37 0.28 9.41
C ILE A 58 -3.76 1.27 8.31
N VAL A 59 -3.17 2.47 8.32
CA VAL A 59 -3.40 3.48 7.29
C VAL A 59 -2.79 3.06 5.95
N MET A 60 -1.61 2.42 5.95
CA MET A 60 -1.00 1.88 4.73
C MET A 60 -1.91 0.84 4.07
N GLN A 61 -2.40 -0.14 4.84
CA GLN A 61 -3.32 -1.16 4.35
C GLN A 61 -4.61 -0.52 3.82
N ALA A 62 -5.26 0.34 4.60
CA ALA A 62 -6.51 1.01 4.20
C ALA A 62 -6.35 1.76 2.87
N THR A 63 -5.20 2.42 2.68
CA THR A 63 -4.89 3.18 1.47
C THR A 63 -4.72 2.26 0.26
N PHE A 64 -3.95 1.17 0.40
CA PHE A 64 -3.74 0.23 -0.69
C PHE A 64 -4.99 -0.61 -1.01
N GLU A 65 -5.78 -0.99 0.00
CA GLU A 65 -7.06 -1.67 -0.21
C GLU A 65 -8.04 -0.78 -0.99
N THR A 66 -8.10 0.51 -0.64
CA THR A 66 -8.91 1.49 -1.38
C THR A 66 -8.43 1.60 -2.83
N CYS A 67 -7.14 1.85 -3.04
CA CYS A 67 -6.55 1.96 -4.37
C CYS A 67 -6.78 0.70 -5.23
N LEU A 68 -6.66 -0.49 -4.62
CA LEU A 68 -6.95 -1.77 -5.27
C LEU A 68 -8.44 -1.95 -5.60
N GLN A 69 -9.32 -1.51 -4.72
CA GLN A 69 -10.76 -1.60 -4.92
C GLN A 69 -11.22 -0.68 -6.05
N GLU A 70 -10.70 0.54 -6.11
CA GLU A 70 -11.12 1.58 -7.05
C GLU A 70 -10.59 1.34 -8.47
N SER A 71 -9.33 0.88 -8.60
CA SER A 71 -8.67 0.82 -9.91
C SER A 71 -7.70 -0.35 -10.06
N ARG A 72 -7.72 -1.30 -9.12
CA ARG A 72 -6.62 -2.28 -8.95
C ARG A 72 -5.26 -1.58 -8.82
N CYS A 73 -5.22 -0.37 -8.25
CA CYS A 73 -4.06 0.52 -8.22
C CYS A 73 -3.45 0.84 -9.59
N ASN A 74 -4.30 1.27 -10.53
CA ASN A 74 -3.88 1.81 -11.82
C ASN A 74 -4.34 3.26 -11.95
N ASN A 75 -3.48 4.13 -12.46
CA ASN A 75 -3.84 5.54 -12.65
C ASN A 75 -4.68 5.75 -13.92
N LEU A 76 -6.01 5.74 -13.77
CA LEU A 76 -6.94 5.75 -14.90
C LEU A 76 -7.30 7.18 -15.34
N PRO A 77 -7.37 7.46 -16.66
CA PRO A 77 -7.87 8.73 -17.18
C PRO A 77 -9.40 8.78 -17.32
N CYS A 78 -10.12 7.80 -16.77
CA CYS A 78 -11.56 7.61 -16.87
C CYS A 78 -12.12 7.08 -15.54
N GLY A 79 -13.46 7.01 -15.47
CA GLY A 79 -14.23 6.49 -14.34
C GLY A 79 -15.69 6.94 -14.43
N ASP A 80 -16.53 6.46 -13.52
CA ASP A 80 -17.95 6.85 -13.42
C ASP A 80 -18.11 8.38 -13.28
N GLN A 81 -19.01 8.96 -14.07
CA GLN A 81 -19.22 10.39 -14.32
C GLN A 81 -17.95 11.23 -14.51
N ASP A 82 -17.29 11.71 -13.45
CA ASP A 82 -16.05 12.51 -13.48
C ASP A 82 -14.92 11.95 -12.61
N SER A 83 -15.09 10.75 -12.06
CA SER A 83 -14.03 10.02 -11.35
C SER A 83 -12.82 9.81 -12.25
N VAL A 84 -11.62 9.96 -11.68
CA VAL A 84 -10.32 9.71 -12.33
C VAL A 84 -9.27 9.24 -11.33
N GLY A 85 -8.18 8.68 -11.86
CA GLY A 85 -6.98 8.30 -11.11
C GLY A 85 -7.12 7.03 -10.28
N ALA A 86 -6.05 6.70 -9.54
CA ALA A 86 -5.91 5.43 -8.82
C ALA A 86 -6.95 5.20 -7.71
N PHE A 87 -7.52 6.29 -7.17
CA PHE A 87 -8.55 6.25 -6.12
C PHE A 87 -9.95 6.58 -6.65
N GLN A 88 -10.10 6.70 -7.99
CA GLN A 88 -11.34 7.10 -8.66
C GLN A 88 -12.05 8.29 -7.99
N GLN A 89 -11.23 9.27 -7.56
CA GLN A 89 -11.68 10.47 -6.88
C GLN A 89 -12.41 11.40 -7.85
N ARG A 90 -13.42 12.11 -7.34
CA ARG A 90 -14.30 12.99 -8.13
C ARG A 90 -14.01 14.47 -7.88
N PRO A 91 -13.42 15.18 -8.86
CA PRO A 91 -13.23 16.62 -8.75
C PRO A 91 -14.51 17.40 -8.44
N SER A 92 -15.63 17.03 -9.06
CA SER A 92 -16.94 17.63 -8.82
C SER A 92 -17.45 17.50 -7.38
N MET A 93 -16.96 16.49 -6.64
CA MET A 93 -17.33 16.24 -5.24
C MET A 93 -16.32 16.86 -4.25
N GLY A 94 -15.43 17.73 -4.74
CA GLY A 94 -14.46 18.44 -3.91
C GLY A 94 -13.17 17.67 -3.64
N TRP A 95 -12.95 16.54 -4.30
CA TRP A 95 -11.61 15.96 -4.36
C TRP A 95 -10.70 16.82 -5.25
N CYS A 96 -9.43 16.94 -4.90
CA CYS A 96 -8.45 17.76 -5.63
C CYS A 96 -8.92 19.20 -5.94
N PRO A 97 -9.37 19.96 -4.93
CA PRO A 97 -10.03 21.26 -5.14
C PRO A 97 -9.11 22.35 -5.71
N GLU A 98 -7.80 22.20 -5.57
CA GLU A 98 -6.79 23.13 -6.05
C GLU A 98 -6.63 23.06 -7.59
N ASP A 99 -6.68 21.83 -8.12
CA ASP A 99 -6.64 21.55 -9.55
C ASP A 99 -7.21 20.13 -9.78
N PRO A 100 -8.34 20.00 -10.51
CA PRO A 100 -8.93 18.71 -10.87
C PRO A 100 -7.96 17.71 -11.50
N GLN A 101 -6.91 18.18 -12.17
CA GLN A 101 -5.91 17.29 -12.77
C GLN A 101 -5.12 16.52 -11.72
N LEU A 102 -4.95 17.06 -10.51
CA LEU A 102 -4.20 16.41 -9.43
C LEU A 102 -4.84 15.09 -8.96
N CYS A 103 -6.11 14.84 -9.28
CA CYS A 103 -6.73 13.53 -9.02
C CYS A 103 -6.12 12.40 -9.86
N GLN A 104 -5.42 12.72 -10.95
CA GLN A 104 -4.61 11.78 -11.74
C GLN A 104 -3.12 11.80 -11.36
N ASP A 105 -2.72 12.47 -10.28
CA ASP A 105 -1.39 12.29 -9.69
C ASP A 105 -1.52 11.31 -8.52
N PRO A 106 -0.99 10.07 -8.60
CA PRO A 106 -1.16 9.08 -7.54
C PRO A 106 -0.58 9.49 -6.19
N TYR A 107 0.52 10.27 -6.16
CA TYR A 107 1.10 10.74 -4.91
C TYR A 107 0.17 11.76 -4.25
N TYR A 108 -0.37 12.68 -5.05
CA TYR A 108 -1.32 13.69 -4.57
C TYR A 108 -2.64 13.08 -4.13
N ALA A 109 -3.24 12.24 -4.96
CA ALA A 109 -4.51 11.58 -4.70
C ALA A 109 -4.45 10.71 -3.42
N ALA A 110 -3.35 9.98 -3.23
CA ALA A 110 -3.07 9.28 -1.97
C ALA A 110 -2.96 10.27 -0.80
N GLY A 111 -2.23 11.37 -0.96
CA GLY A 111 -2.15 12.43 0.04
C GLY A 111 -3.52 12.95 0.49
N LYS A 112 -4.45 13.18 -0.45
CA LYS A 112 -5.83 13.59 -0.14
C LYS A 112 -6.63 12.51 0.58
N PHE A 113 -6.46 11.23 0.24
CA PHE A 113 -7.05 10.15 1.01
C PHE A 113 -6.50 10.12 2.45
N LEU A 114 -5.19 10.31 2.59
CA LEU A 114 -4.51 10.31 3.89
C LEU A 114 -4.91 11.48 4.80
N ASP A 115 -5.39 12.60 4.24
CA ASP A 115 -5.96 13.71 5.03
C ASP A 115 -7.17 13.26 5.87
N GLY A 116 -7.91 12.24 5.41
CA GLY A 116 -8.99 11.62 6.18
C GLY A 116 -8.52 10.39 6.97
N ALA A 117 -7.68 9.53 6.37
CA ALA A 117 -7.35 8.23 6.94
C ALA A 117 -6.50 8.33 8.22
N ILE A 118 -5.53 9.25 8.26
CA ILE A 118 -4.64 9.39 9.42
C ILE A 118 -5.40 9.87 10.66
N PRO A 119 -6.21 10.96 10.59
CA PRO A 119 -7.06 11.35 11.71
C PRO A 119 -8.04 10.24 12.12
N ALA A 120 -8.69 9.58 11.16
CA ALA A 120 -9.61 8.49 11.46
C ALA A 120 -8.95 7.37 12.29
N ALA A 121 -7.72 6.99 11.95
CA ALA A 121 -6.97 5.97 12.67
C ALA A 121 -6.51 6.44 14.06
N ALA A 122 -6.12 7.70 14.17
CA ALA A 122 -5.71 8.29 15.45
C ALA A 122 -6.90 8.42 16.42
N GLU A 123 -8.07 8.82 15.91
CA GLU A 123 -9.30 8.99 16.69
C GLU A 123 -9.95 7.65 17.04
N ASN A 124 -9.68 6.60 16.26
CA ASN A 124 -10.25 5.27 16.45
C ASN A 124 -9.17 4.18 16.48
N PRO A 125 -8.39 4.03 17.58
CA PRO A 125 -7.24 3.12 17.64
C PRO A 125 -7.54 1.63 17.47
N GLY A 126 -8.82 1.24 17.51
CA GLY A 126 -9.27 -0.14 17.29
C GLY A 126 -9.89 -0.38 15.91
N PHE A 127 -9.92 0.63 15.03
CA PHE A 127 -10.46 0.45 13.69
C PHE A 127 -9.55 -0.45 12.85
N THR A 128 -10.17 -1.35 12.11
CA THR A 128 -9.50 -2.12 11.06
C THR A 128 -9.19 -1.23 9.85
N PRO A 129 -8.28 -1.64 8.96
CA PRO A 129 -8.02 -0.93 7.70
C PRO A 129 -9.30 -0.63 6.91
N ASP A 130 -10.21 -1.61 6.83
CA ASP A 130 -11.55 -1.48 6.25
C ASP A 130 -12.36 -0.32 6.84
N GLN A 131 -12.48 -0.28 8.16
CA GLN A 131 -13.23 0.76 8.83
C GLN A 131 -12.64 2.16 8.58
N ILE A 132 -11.31 2.26 8.47
CA ILE A 132 -10.65 3.51 8.10
C ILE A 132 -11.00 3.91 6.67
N ALA A 133 -10.86 3.00 5.71
CA ALA A 133 -11.14 3.28 4.32
C ALA A 133 -12.62 3.62 4.06
N GLN A 134 -13.56 2.90 4.67
CA GLN A 134 -14.99 3.23 4.64
C GLN A 134 -15.28 4.61 5.22
N THR A 135 -14.60 4.98 6.33
CA THR A 135 -14.75 6.31 6.94
C THR A 135 -14.35 7.42 5.97
N VAL A 136 -13.24 7.24 5.24
CA VAL A 136 -12.75 8.24 4.27
C VAL A 136 -13.65 8.30 3.04
N GLN A 137 -13.98 7.15 2.46
CA GLN A 137 -14.79 7.09 1.24
C GLN A 137 -16.27 7.37 1.48
N LYS A 138 -16.72 7.40 2.74
CA LYS A 138 -18.14 7.51 3.14
C LYS A 138 -19.02 6.48 2.42
N ALA A 139 -18.46 5.31 2.14
CA ALA A 139 -19.10 4.24 1.41
C ALA A 139 -19.33 3.06 2.37
N GLU A 140 -20.56 2.55 2.41
CA GLU A 140 -20.87 1.28 3.09
C GLU A 140 -20.50 0.10 2.19
N LEU A 141 -19.20 -0.06 1.91
CA LEU A 141 -18.69 -1.22 1.19
C LEU A 141 -18.56 -2.36 2.20
N GLY A 142 -19.62 -3.15 2.38
CA GLY A 142 -19.57 -4.36 3.20
C GLY A 142 -18.34 -5.24 2.88
N ASN A 143 -17.87 -6.01 3.86
CA ASN A 143 -16.62 -6.81 3.99
C ASN A 143 -15.91 -7.37 2.72
N LEU A 144 -15.61 -6.56 1.72
CA LEU A 144 -14.79 -6.92 0.54
C LEU A 144 -13.28 -6.86 0.86
N TYR A 145 -12.92 -6.39 2.04
CA TYR A 145 -11.55 -6.12 2.47
C TYR A 145 -10.72 -7.37 2.67
N ALA A 146 -11.34 -8.47 3.13
CA ALA A 146 -10.67 -9.77 3.14
C ALA A 146 -10.14 -10.19 1.75
N GLN A 147 -10.73 -9.70 0.65
CA GLN A 147 -10.26 -10.02 -0.72
C GLN A 147 -9.09 -9.15 -1.18
N ARG A 148 -8.91 -7.95 -0.62
CA ARG A 148 -7.84 -7.02 -1.00
C ARG A 148 -6.67 -7.02 -0.03
N PHE A 149 -6.89 -7.49 1.19
CA PHE A 149 -5.92 -7.48 2.27
C PHE A 149 -4.57 -8.10 1.92
N ASP A 150 -4.55 -9.35 1.45
CA ASP A 150 -3.31 -10.04 1.09
C ASP A 150 -2.59 -9.31 -0.05
N TRP A 151 -3.36 -8.83 -1.04
CA TRP A 151 -2.80 -8.10 -2.16
C TRP A 151 -2.25 -6.73 -1.74
N ALA A 152 -2.93 -6.01 -0.83
CA ALA A 152 -2.45 -4.75 -0.29
C ALA A 152 -1.13 -4.94 0.47
N ASN A 153 -1.04 -5.96 1.33
CA ASN A 153 0.19 -6.30 2.02
C ASN A 153 1.33 -6.66 1.07
N GLN A 154 1.02 -7.41 0.00
CA GLN A 154 1.99 -7.70 -1.06
C GLN A 154 2.49 -6.41 -1.72
N LEU A 155 1.60 -5.50 -2.12
CA LEU A 155 2.01 -4.24 -2.75
C LEU A 155 2.85 -3.35 -1.83
N ILE A 156 2.53 -3.30 -0.53
CA ILE A 156 3.34 -2.59 0.48
C ILE A 156 4.76 -3.17 0.54
N ALA A 157 4.88 -4.50 0.65
CA ALA A 157 6.17 -5.18 0.71
C ALA A 157 7.00 -4.97 -0.57
N GLU A 158 6.36 -5.09 -1.73
CA GLU A 158 7.01 -4.86 -3.02
C GLU A 158 7.51 -3.42 -3.19
N ALA A 159 6.70 -2.43 -2.80
CA ALA A 159 7.08 -1.02 -2.86
C ALA A 159 8.22 -0.70 -1.90
N GLN A 160 8.16 -1.25 -0.68
CA GLN A 160 9.23 -1.12 0.31
C GLN A 160 10.55 -1.70 -0.20
N ALA A 161 10.51 -2.88 -0.83
CA ALA A 161 11.70 -3.50 -1.43
C ALA A 161 12.31 -2.63 -2.54
N ARG A 162 11.47 -2.04 -3.40
CA ARG A 162 11.93 -1.12 -4.46
C ARG A 162 12.52 0.18 -3.90
N ALA A 163 11.90 0.75 -2.86
CA ALA A 163 12.39 1.97 -2.21
C ALA A 163 13.74 1.77 -1.49
N GLY A 164 14.00 0.57 -0.97
CA GLY A 164 15.25 0.21 -0.28
C GLY A 164 16.46 -0.05 -1.20
N GLY A 165 16.33 0.11 -2.52
CA GLY A 165 17.42 -0.14 -3.47
C GLY A 165 17.67 -1.61 -3.81
N GLY A 166 16.76 -2.51 -3.43
CA GLY A 166 16.79 -3.91 -3.85
C GLY A 166 16.35 -4.05 -5.30
N SER A 167 17.16 -4.72 -6.12
CA SER A 167 16.76 -5.10 -7.49
C SER A 167 15.49 -5.94 -7.45
N THR A 168 14.48 -5.49 -8.18
CA THR A 168 13.17 -6.13 -8.33
C THR A 168 13.31 -7.58 -8.78
N PRO A 169 12.65 -8.57 -8.13
CA PRO A 169 12.19 -9.74 -8.86
C PRO A 169 11.02 -9.28 -9.73
N THR A 170 11.16 -9.43 -11.05
CA THR A 170 10.05 -9.35 -11.99
C THR A 170 8.94 -10.31 -11.55
N SER A 171 7.75 -9.77 -11.26
CA SER A 171 6.40 -10.38 -11.19
C SER A 171 6.31 -11.90 -10.92
N PRO A 172 5.62 -12.37 -9.86
CA PRO A 172 5.15 -13.74 -9.81
C PRO A 172 3.80 -13.87 -10.53
N GLN A 173 3.84 -14.45 -11.72
CA GLN A 173 2.69 -15.18 -12.27
C GLN A 173 2.39 -16.36 -11.34
N THR A 174 1.12 -16.49 -10.95
CA THR A 174 0.44 -17.65 -10.34
C THR A 174 1.23 -18.97 -10.25
N SER A 175 1.52 -19.44 -9.02
CA SER A 175 1.44 -20.82 -8.48
C SER A 175 2.51 -21.09 -7.40
N PRO A 176 2.22 -21.97 -6.42
CA PRO A 176 3.00 -22.08 -5.19
C PRO A 176 4.31 -22.79 -5.47
N SER A 177 5.43 -22.17 -5.14
CA SER A 177 6.71 -22.85 -4.99
C SER A 177 7.28 -22.48 -3.63
N GLY A 178 7.39 -23.50 -2.78
CA GLY A 178 7.94 -23.40 -1.43
C GLY A 178 9.34 -22.80 -1.47
N GLY A 179 9.49 -21.68 -0.78
CA GLY A 179 10.78 -21.16 -0.36
C GLY A 179 11.12 -21.79 0.97
N ASP A 180 12.04 -22.73 0.92
CA ASP A 180 12.63 -23.45 2.05
C ASP A 180 13.36 -22.46 2.98
N GLY A 181 12.78 -22.25 4.16
CA GLY A 181 13.32 -21.49 5.26
C GLY A 181 12.86 -22.09 6.58
N THR A 182 12.76 -23.42 6.65
CA THR A 182 12.41 -24.12 7.89
C THR A 182 13.68 -24.33 8.71
N THR A 183 14.06 -23.33 9.51
CA THR A 183 14.83 -23.61 10.73
C THR A 183 13.87 -23.54 11.90
N SER A 184 13.23 -24.68 12.16
CA SER A 184 12.54 -24.98 13.42
C SER A 184 13.55 -24.89 14.56
N ASP A 185 13.71 -23.71 15.14
CA ASP A 185 14.31 -23.59 16.46
C ASP A 185 13.19 -23.58 17.51
N GLN A 186 13.02 -24.75 18.14
CA GLN A 186 12.08 -24.99 19.23
C GLN A 186 12.58 -24.30 20.51
N THR A 187 12.65 -22.97 20.49
CA THR A 187 12.97 -22.17 21.67
C THR A 187 11.71 -21.44 22.12
N GLY A 188 10.75 -22.18 22.70
CA GLY A 188 9.52 -21.59 23.26
C GLY A 188 8.27 -22.48 23.32
N GLY A 189 8.27 -23.67 22.70
CA GLY A 189 7.13 -24.61 22.74
C GLY A 189 6.06 -24.38 21.66
N CYS A 190 6.36 -23.59 20.64
CA CYS A 190 5.53 -23.38 19.45
C CYS A 190 6.36 -23.64 18.19
N THR A 191 5.70 -23.92 17.06
CA THR A 191 6.33 -23.75 15.74
C THR A 191 6.60 -22.26 15.55
N SER A 192 7.79 -21.90 15.07
CA SER A 192 8.20 -20.51 14.93
C SER A 192 8.80 -20.22 13.56
N VAL A 193 8.76 -18.95 13.16
CA VAL A 193 9.47 -18.41 11.99
C VAL A 193 10.29 -17.20 12.40
N ILE A 194 11.42 -17.00 11.73
CA ILE A 194 12.26 -15.81 11.93
C ILE A 194 11.75 -14.71 11.00
N ALA A 195 11.35 -13.58 11.58
CA ALA A 195 10.92 -12.43 10.78
C ALA A 195 12.10 -11.91 9.93
N ALA A 196 11.90 -11.79 8.63
CA ALA A 196 12.83 -11.16 7.71
C ALA A 196 12.76 -9.61 7.81
N PRO A 197 13.81 -8.89 7.39
CA PRO A 197 13.73 -7.44 7.22
C PRO A 197 12.58 -7.05 6.28
N GLY A 198 11.63 -6.28 6.79
CA GLY A 198 10.45 -5.85 6.03
C GLY A 198 9.21 -6.73 6.18
N ASP A 199 9.29 -7.80 6.97
CA ASP A 199 8.10 -8.58 7.32
C ASP A 199 7.08 -7.76 8.11
N SER A 200 5.83 -8.22 8.03
CA SER A 200 4.74 -7.81 8.91
C SER A 200 4.08 -9.06 9.51
N CYS A 201 3.33 -8.88 10.59
CA CYS A 201 2.59 -9.95 11.25
C CYS A 201 1.64 -10.63 10.29
N TRP A 202 1.04 -9.84 9.40
CA TRP A 202 0.13 -10.28 8.36
C TRP A 202 0.85 -11.10 7.29
N ALA A 203 1.99 -10.63 6.79
CA ALA A 203 2.78 -11.37 5.81
C ALA A 203 3.24 -12.73 6.36
N ILE A 204 3.72 -12.74 7.61
CA ILE A 204 4.10 -13.97 8.30
C ILE A 204 2.90 -14.90 8.49
N ALA A 205 1.78 -14.38 9.01
CA ALA A 205 0.57 -15.16 9.25
C ALA A 205 0.05 -15.83 7.97
N THR A 206 -0.09 -15.05 6.88
CA THR A 206 -0.51 -15.56 5.57
C THR A 206 0.46 -16.61 5.03
N ALA A 207 1.78 -16.38 5.13
CA ALA A 207 2.78 -17.35 4.67
C ALA A 207 2.72 -18.68 5.42
N GLN A 208 2.28 -18.67 6.68
CA GLN A 208 2.10 -19.85 7.51
C GLN A 208 0.68 -20.42 7.48
N GLY A 209 -0.23 -19.82 6.70
CA GLY A 209 -1.61 -20.26 6.59
C GLY A 209 -2.43 -20.08 7.86
N ILE A 210 -2.09 -19.09 8.70
CA ILE A 210 -2.82 -18.74 9.91
C ILE A 210 -3.43 -17.33 9.80
N ASP A 211 -4.49 -17.08 10.56
CA ASP A 211 -5.04 -15.72 10.70
C ASP A 211 -4.09 -14.83 11.53
N VAL A 212 -4.02 -13.54 11.23
CA VAL A 212 -3.15 -12.62 11.98
C VAL A 212 -3.56 -12.51 13.45
N GLY A 213 -4.84 -12.61 13.80
CA GLY A 213 -5.28 -12.68 15.20
C GLY A 213 -4.74 -13.94 15.88
N THR A 214 -4.60 -15.04 15.13
CA THR A 214 -3.92 -16.25 15.62
C THR A 214 -2.43 -15.98 15.84
N PHE A 215 -1.74 -15.32 14.90
CA PHE A 215 -0.33 -14.92 15.08
C PHE A 215 -0.12 -14.00 16.29
N LEU A 216 -0.94 -12.94 16.42
CA LEU A 216 -0.86 -11.98 17.53
C LEU A 216 -1.17 -12.64 18.87
N SER A 217 -2.16 -13.55 18.93
CA SER A 217 -2.46 -14.28 20.17
C SER A 217 -1.36 -15.24 20.60
N LYS A 218 -0.62 -15.83 19.65
CA LYS A 218 0.57 -16.65 19.90
C LYS A 218 1.79 -15.82 20.32
N ASN A 219 1.82 -14.52 20.00
CA ASN A 219 2.93 -13.62 20.29
C ASN A 219 2.44 -12.38 21.08
N PRO A 220 2.06 -12.51 22.36
CA PRO A 220 1.43 -11.41 23.12
C PRO A 220 2.33 -10.19 23.35
N SER A 221 3.64 -10.30 23.09
CA SER A 221 4.56 -9.18 23.12
C SER A 221 4.44 -8.28 21.88
N ILE A 222 3.82 -8.76 20.81
CA ILE A 222 3.57 -8.01 19.59
C ILE A 222 2.28 -7.21 19.72
N ASP A 223 2.35 -5.93 19.39
CA ASP A 223 1.20 -5.04 19.43
C ASP A 223 0.23 -5.32 18.27
N ALA A 224 -1.03 -4.89 18.42
CA ALA A 224 -2.07 -5.11 17.42
C ALA A 224 -1.79 -4.43 16.07
N ALA A 225 -0.94 -3.39 16.05
CA ALA A 225 -0.51 -2.71 14.83
C ALA A 225 0.72 -3.37 14.19
N CYS A 226 1.24 -4.44 14.78
CA CYS A 226 2.50 -5.09 14.44
C CYS A 226 3.71 -4.14 14.39
N SER A 227 3.66 -3.00 15.08
CA SER A 227 4.66 -1.94 14.93
C SER A 227 5.99 -2.28 15.58
N ASN A 228 6.00 -3.26 16.48
CA ASN A 228 7.15 -3.70 17.24
C ASN A 228 7.71 -5.08 16.80
N LEU A 229 7.32 -5.56 15.62
CA LEU A 229 7.92 -6.75 15.00
C LEU A 229 9.40 -6.46 14.66
N GLN A 230 10.29 -7.38 15.02
CA GLN A 230 11.73 -7.21 14.86
C GLN A 230 12.28 -8.24 13.90
N ALA A 231 12.95 -7.76 12.85
CA ALA A 231 13.69 -8.64 11.95
C ALA A 231 14.78 -9.42 12.69
N GLY A 232 14.96 -10.68 12.34
CA GLY A 232 15.89 -11.60 12.99
C GLY A 232 15.37 -12.23 14.29
N VAL A 233 14.13 -11.92 14.70
CA VAL A 233 13.48 -12.50 15.90
C VAL A 233 12.52 -13.62 15.48
N ALA A 234 12.50 -14.70 16.26
CA ALA A 234 11.58 -15.81 16.06
C ALA A 234 10.21 -15.53 16.70
N TYR A 235 9.15 -15.77 15.94
CA TYR A 235 7.75 -15.60 16.38
C TYR A 235 6.96 -16.88 16.16
N CYS A 236 6.06 -17.18 17.10
CA CYS A 236 5.19 -18.34 17.07
C CYS A 236 4.17 -18.25 15.94
N VAL A 237 3.96 -19.36 15.22
CA VAL A 237 2.97 -19.52 14.15
C VAL A 237 2.11 -20.76 14.38
#